data_AF-A0A225D2E6-F1
#
_entry.id   AF-A0A225D2E6-F1
#
_cell.length_a   1.000
_cell.length_b   1.000
_cell.length_c   1.000
_cell.angle_alpha   90.00
_cell.angle_beta   90.00
_cell.angle_gamma   90.00
#
_symmetry.space_group_name_H-M   'P 1'
#
loop_
_entity.id
_entity.type
_entity.pdbx_description
1 polymer ?
#
loop_
_entity_poly.entity_id
_entity_poly.type
_entity_poly.pdbx_seq_one_letter_code
_entity_poly.pdbx_strand_id
1 'polypeptide(L)'
;MANPTAAKRPEWKARYVSQVRSLAELAEPLRRQASHVDLDGADRWVALSDGGTGLEDFLRANFPRVEAVILDFYHVAEYVAKLSRVLHPGDADADTHWREATCEELKTSGGRVVLDTLRSLDVTGRGGAESVRAEVMTYFTNQAHRMDYPHDLAQGWQIGSGPVESACKTVIGERMKGGGMRWGEDGADAMSHLRALFCSSDNQWAAFWSKN
;
A
#
# COMPACT_ATOMS: atom_id res chain seq x y z
N MET A 1 -21.92 5.07 28.55
CA MET A 1 -22.36 4.49 27.26
C MET A 1 -22.28 5.61 26.22
N ALA A 2 -21.30 5.54 25.31
CA ALA A 2 -21.06 6.60 24.33
C ALA A 2 -21.93 6.41 23.08
N ASN A 3 -22.52 7.51 22.60
CA ASN A 3 -23.43 7.57 21.45
C ASN A 3 -22.62 7.49 20.13
N PRO A 4 -22.74 6.43 19.32
CA PRO A 4 -21.83 6.16 18.20
C PRO A 4 -22.07 7.02 16.94
N THR A 5 -23.07 7.90 16.93
CA THR A 5 -23.48 8.65 15.72
C THR A 5 -23.10 10.14 15.70
N ALA A 6 -22.28 10.63 16.63
CA ALA A 6 -21.91 12.05 16.70
C ALA A 6 -20.39 12.34 16.74
N ALA A 7 -19.53 11.39 16.39
CA ALA A 7 -18.12 11.70 16.16
C ALA A 7 -18.00 12.29 14.74
N LYS A 8 -17.78 13.61 14.66
CA LYS A 8 -17.30 14.27 13.44
C LYS A 8 -16.12 13.43 12.94
N ARG A 9 -16.19 12.87 11.73
CA ARG A 9 -15.05 12.13 11.15
C ARG A 9 -13.81 13.02 11.33
N PRO A 10 -12.73 12.52 11.93
CA PRO A 10 -11.54 13.34 12.13
C PRO A 10 -11.09 13.89 10.79
N GLU A 11 -10.64 15.14 10.78
CA GLU A 11 -10.05 15.73 9.59
C GLU A 11 -8.78 14.96 9.26
N TRP A 12 -8.75 14.36 8.07
CA TRP A 12 -7.62 13.54 7.64
C TRP A 12 -6.44 14.44 7.31
N LYS A 13 -5.45 14.47 8.20
CA LYS A 13 -4.19 15.17 7.96
C LYS A 13 -3.27 14.32 7.09
N ALA A 14 -3.32 14.54 5.79
CA ALA A 14 -2.36 13.95 4.86
C ALA A 14 -1.07 14.79 4.82
N ARG A 15 0.08 14.14 5.01
CA ARG A 15 1.40 14.68 4.66
C ARG A 15 2.04 13.78 3.62
N TYR A 16 2.56 14.40 2.57
CA TYR A 16 3.25 13.69 1.52
C TYR A 16 4.75 13.93 1.61
N VAL A 17 5.51 12.87 1.43
CA VAL A 17 6.95 12.92 1.20
C VAL A 17 7.21 12.15 -0.08
N SER A 18 7.99 12.73 -0.97
CA SER A 18 8.39 12.16 -2.24
C SER A 18 9.88 12.45 -2.43
N GLN A 19 10.57 11.59 -3.16
CA GLN A 19 11.95 11.80 -3.58
C GLN A 19 12.27 10.81 -4.72
N VAL A 20 13.34 11.09 -5.47
CA VAL A 20 13.91 10.19 -6.49
C VAL A 20 15.18 9.49 -5.95
N ARG A 21 15.53 9.76 -4.70
CA ARG A 21 16.69 9.23 -3.94
C ARG A 21 16.43 7.86 -3.31
N SER A 22 17.46 7.28 -2.69
CA SER A 22 17.39 5.93 -2.09
C SER A 22 16.41 5.85 -0.91
N LEU A 23 15.83 4.67 -0.66
CA LEU A 23 14.92 4.46 0.48
C LEU A 23 15.55 4.87 1.83
N ALA A 24 16.85 4.67 2.02
CA ALA A 24 17.55 5.07 3.24
C ALA A 24 17.49 6.59 3.48
N GLU A 25 17.60 7.39 2.42
CA GLU A 25 17.52 8.85 2.49
C GLU A 25 16.10 9.36 2.77
N LEU A 26 15.07 8.54 2.51
CA LEU A 26 13.68 8.87 2.83
C LEU A 26 13.39 8.86 4.33
N ALA A 27 14.22 8.17 5.12
CA ALA A 27 13.98 7.90 6.53
C ALA A 27 13.81 9.19 7.36
N GLU A 28 14.76 10.13 7.24
CA GLU A 28 14.74 11.37 7.99
C GLU A 28 13.59 12.30 7.58
N PRO A 29 13.39 12.62 6.28
CA PRO A 29 12.24 13.41 5.84
C PRO A 29 10.90 12.83 6.29
N LEU A 30 10.73 11.50 6.23
CA LEU A 30 9.49 10.84 6.62
C LEU A 30 9.25 10.93 8.14
N ARG A 31 10.27 10.67 8.98
CA ARG A 31 10.17 10.87 10.45
C ARG A 31 9.86 12.32 10.81
N ARG A 32 10.45 13.28 10.10
CA ARG A 32 10.18 14.70 10.31
C ARG A 32 8.72 15.03 10.01
N GLN A 33 8.16 14.56 8.89
CA GLN A 33 6.73 14.77 8.61
C GLN A 33 5.82 14.08 9.63
N ALA A 34 6.17 12.87 10.08
CA ALA A 34 5.45 12.18 11.14
C ALA A 34 5.39 13.01 12.43
N SER A 35 6.50 13.64 12.83
CA SER A 35 6.52 14.54 14.00
C SER A 35 5.61 15.77 13.81
N HIS A 36 5.53 16.33 12.59
CA HIS A 36 4.72 17.52 12.31
C HIS A 36 3.20 17.24 12.30
N VAL A 37 2.79 15.97 12.18
CA VAL A 37 1.38 15.57 12.32
C VAL A 37 1.04 15.07 13.70
N ASP A 38 1.96 15.18 14.67
CA ASP A 38 1.82 14.62 16.01
C ASP A 38 1.53 13.12 15.97
N LEU A 39 2.27 12.37 15.12
CA LEU A 39 2.12 10.92 15.07
C LEU A 39 2.40 10.30 16.47
N ASP A 40 3.26 10.92 17.27
CA ASP A 40 3.53 10.46 18.63
C ASP A 40 2.31 10.53 19.56
N GLY A 41 1.42 11.50 19.36
CA GLY A 41 0.15 11.60 20.07
C GLY A 41 -0.90 10.57 19.63
N ALA A 42 -0.69 9.82 18.55
CA ALA A 42 -1.63 8.80 18.09
C ALA A 42 -1.62 7.57 19.00
N ASP A 43 -2.82 7.04 19.28
CA ASP A 43 -3.00 5.83 20.10
C ASP A 43 -2.37 4.58 19.46
N ARG A 44 -2.40 4.50 18.13
CA ARG A 44 -1.98 3.32 17.37
C ARG A 44 -1.20 3.70 16.12
N TRP A 45 -0.14 2.96 15.83
CA TRP A 45 0.68 3.16 14.63
C TRP A 45 0.54 1.95 13.70
N VAL A 46 -0.01 2.19 12.52
CA VAL A 46 -0.21 1.17 11.49
C VAL A 46 0.46 1.65 10.21
N ALA A 47 1.21 0.78 9.56
CA ALA A 47 1.80 1.04 8.25
C ALA A 47 1.16 0.14 7.20
N LEU A 48 1.02 0.65 5.97
CA LEU A 48 0.56 -0.09 4.80
C LEU A 48 1.66 -0.08 3.75
N SER A 49 1.98 -1.23 3.16
CA SER A 49 3.06 -1.39 2.18
C SER A 49 2.73 -2.47 1.15
N ASP A 50 3.19 -2.29 -0.09
CA ASP A 50 3.13 -3.32 -1.15
C ASP A 50 4.07 -4.52 -0.89
N GLY A 51 4.88 -4.47 0.17
CA GLY A 51 5.79 -5.55 0.52
C GLY A 51 7.04 -5.64 -0.36
N GLY A 52 7.40 -4.57 -1.07
CA GLY A 52 8.71 -4.42 -1.68
C GLY A 52 9.86 -4.73 -0.72
N THR A 53 10.93 -5.31 -1.27
CA THR A 53 12.09 -5.79 -0.50
C THR A 53 12.65 -4.69 0.42
N GLY A 54 12.79 -4.99 1.71
CA GLY A 54 13.33 -4.07 2.72
C GLY A 54 12.35 -3.02 3.26
N LEU A 55 11.13 -2.90 2.73
CA LEU A 55 10.16 -1.90 3.21
C LEU A 55 9.66 -2.20 4.63
N GLU A 56 9.44 -3.47 4.98
CA GLU A 56 9.04 -3.83 6.35
C GLU A 56 10.14 -3.46 7.34
N ASP A 57 11.39 -3.85 7.07
CA ASP A 57 12.54 -3.52 7.92
C ASP A 57 12.73 -2.01 8.04
N PHE A 58 12.60 -1.29 6.92
CA PHE A 58 12.65 0.17 6.91
C PHE A 58 11.58 0.78 7.81
N LEU A 59 10.32 0.34 7.69
CA LEU A 59 9.22 0.86 8.49
C LEU A 59 9.44 0.57 9.98
N ARG A 60 9.82 -0.66 10.33
CA ARG A 60 10.07 -1.05 11.73
C ARG A 60 11.27 -0.33 12.34
N ALA A 61 12.35 -0.14 11.58
CA ALA A 61 13.54 0.55 12.06
C ALA A 61 13.29 2.04 12.30
N ASN A 62 12.44 2.67 11.48
CA ASN A 62 12.22 4.13 11.53
C ASN A 62 10.98 4.52 12.34
N PHE A 63 10.04 3.59 12.55
CA PHE A 63 8.80 3.78 13.28
C PHE A 63 8.61 2.63 14.28
N PRO A 64 9.41 2.56 15.35
CA PRO A 64 9.46 1.40 16.25
C PRO A 64 8.16 1.14 17.04
N ARG A 65 7.25 2.12 17.08
CA ARG A 65 5.91 1.97 17.65
C ARG A 65 4.90 1.32 16.69
N VAL A 66 5.27 1.08 15.42
CA VAL A 66 4.38 0.46 14.44
C VAL A 66 3.98 -0.94 14.91
N GLU A 67 2.69 -1.13 15.11
CA GLU A 67 2.12 -2.36 15.65
C GLU A 67 1.91 -3.38 14.55
N ALA A 68 1.45 -2.90 13.38
CA ALA A 68 1.22 -3.71 12.21
C ALA A 68 1.80 -3.03 10.96
N VAL A 69 2.55 -3.80 10.18
CA VAL A 69 2.87 -3.47 8.78
C VAL A 69 1.95 -4.33 7.94
N ILE A 70 0.82 -3.76 7.55
CA ILE A 70 -0.21 -4.41 6.74
C ILE A 70 0.26 -4.45 5.29
N LEU A 71 0.07 -5.60 4.65
CA LEU A 71 0.33 -5.73 3.23
C LEU A 71 -0.83 -5.13 2.42
N ASP A 72 -0.51 -4.40 1.37
CA ASP A 72 -1.54 -3.80 0.51
C ASP A 72 -2.37 -4.88 -0.19
N PHE A 73 -3.64 -4.97 0.19
CA PHE A 73 -4.60 -5.91 -0.35
C PHE A 73 -4.73 -5.81 -1.86
N TYR A 74 -4.68 -4.60 -2.43
CA TYR A 74 -4.81 -4.45 -3.88
C TYR A 74 -3.61 -5.04 -4.62
N HIS A 75 -2.40 -4.89 -4.07
CA HIS A 75 -1.23 -5.54 -4.63
C HIS A 75 -1.31 -7.08 -4.52
N VAL A 76 -1.83 -7.62 -3.41
CA VAL A 76 -2.11 -9.06 -3.31
C VAL A 76 -3.14 -9.52 -4.34
N ALA A 77 -4.20 -8.74 -4.56
CA ALA A 77 -5.24 -9.03 -5.53
C ALA A 77 -4.70 -9.07 -6.98
N GLU A 78 -3.63 -8.33 -7.30
CA GLU A 78 -2.95 -8.43 -8.61
C GLU A 78 -2.28 -9.80 -8.79
N TYR A 79 -1.63 -10.35 -7.77
CA TYR A 79 -1.09 -11.72 -7.79
C TYR A 79 -2.19 -12.77 -7.95
N VAL A 80 -3.30 -12.60 -7.22
CA VAL A 80 -4.48 -13.47 -7.36
C VAL A 80 -5.02 -13.41 -8.79
N ALA A 81 -5.18 -12.21 -9.36
CA ALA A 81 -5.65 -12.04 -10.73
C ALA A 81 -4.68 -12.66 -11.76
N LYS A 82 -3.38 -12.52 -11.56
CA LYS A 82 -2.36 -13.14 -12.42
C LYS A 82 -2.48 -14.66 -12.43
N LEU A 83 -2.67 -15.28 -11.26
CA LEU A 83 -2.85 -16.72 -11.14
C LEU A 83 -4.19 -17.17 -11.75
N SER A 84 -5.27 -16.47 -11.44
CA SER A 84 -6.62 -16.79 -11.94
C SER A 84 -6.68 -16.89 -13.46
N ARG A 85 -6.07 -15.92 -14.16
CA ARG A 85 -6.03 -15.87 -15.64
C ARG A 85 -5.35 -17.09 -16.28
N VAL A 86 -4.32 -17.64 -15.65
CA VAL A 86 -3.63 -18.84 -16.16
C VAL A 86 -4.32 -20.13 -15.75
N LEU A 87 -5.14 -20.11 -14.69
CA LEU A 87 -5.99 -21.24 -14.31
C LEU A 87 -7.22 -21.39 -15.21
N HIS A 88 -7.75 -20.27 -15.69
CA HIS A 88 -8.99 -20.18 -16.46
C HIS A 88 -8.81 -19.48 -17.83
N PRO A 89 -7.91 -19.97 -18.71
CA PRO A 89 -7.65 -19.32 -19.99
C PRO A 89 -8.88 -19.38 -20.89
N GLY A 90 -9.38 -18.21 -21.31
CA GLY A 90 -10.53 -18.09 -22.21
C GLY A 90 -11.90 -18.27 -21.54
N ASP A 91 -11.94 -18.44 -20.22
CA ASP A 91 -13.17 -18.52 -19.41
C ASP A 91 -13.23 -17.34 -18.44
N ALA A 92 -13.83 -16.24 -18.89
CA ALA A 92 -13.90 -14.99 -18.15
C ALA A 92 -14.78 -15.09 -16.88
N ASP A 93 -15.80 -15.94 -16.91
CA ASP A 93 -16.71 -16.13 -15.77
C ASP A 93 -16.00 -16.94 -14.68
N ALA A 94 -15.30 -18.01 -15.04
CA ALA A 94 -14.50 -18.77 -14.09
C ALA A 94 -13.32 -17.97 -13.52
N ASP A 95 -12.63 -17.16 -14.34
CA ASP A 95 -11.58 -16.24 -13.89
C ASP A 95 -12.12 -15.24 -12.86
N THR A 96 -13.25 -14.62 -13.15
CA THR A 96 -13.87 -13.63 -12.25
C THR A 96 -14.31 -14.27 -10.95
N HIS A 97 -15.01 -15.40 -11.02
CA HIS A 97 -15.51 -16.10 -9.84
C HIS A 97 -14.38 -16.58 -8.93
N TRP A 98 -13.33 -17.19 -9.49
CA TRP A 98 -12.19 -17.68 -8.71
C TRP A 98 -11.44 -16.53 -8.02
N ARG A 99 -11.20 -15.43 -8.74
CA ARG A 99 -10.54 -14.23 -8.19
C ARG A 99 -11.37 -13.62 -7.05
N GLU A 100 -12.67 -13.47 -7.23
CA GLU A 100 -13.56 -12.91 -6.20
C GLU A 100 -13.63 -13.80 -4.96
N ALA A 101 -13.80 -15.11 -5.13
CA ALA A 101 -13.81 -16.07 -4.03
C ALA A 101 -12.49 -16.05 -3.25
N THR A 102 -11.34 -16.01 -3.94
CA THR A 102 -10.02 -15.97 -3.30
C THR A 102 -9.78 -14.65 -2.56
N CYS A 103 -10.22 -13.53 -3.14
CA CYS A 103 -10.15 -12.21 -2.50
C CYS A 103 -11.06 -12.10 -1.28
N GLU A 104 -12.22 -12.75 -1.29
CA GLU A 104 -13.09 -12.83 -0.12
C GLU A 104 -12.47 -13.68 0.97
N GLU A 105 -11.93 -14.86 0.63
CA GLU A 105 -11.22 -15.75 1.57
C GLU A 105 -10.01 -15.05 2.21
N LEU A 106 -9.29 -14.21 1.46
CA LEU A 106 -8.22 -13.39 2.02
C LEU A 106 -8.73 -12.47 3.14
N LYS A 107 -9.90 -11.83 2.95
CA LYS A 107 -10.47 -10.89 3.92
C LYS A 107 -11.10 -11.58 5.13
N THR A 108 -11.63 -12.79 4.95
CA THR A 108 -12.35 -13.54 5.99
C THR A 108 -11.44 -14.47 6.79
N SER A 109 -10.42 -15.05 6.15
CA SER A 109 -9.55 -16.09 6.72
C SER A 109 -8.05 -15.74 6.71
N GLY A 110 -7.65 -14.67 6.01
CA GLY A 110 -6.27 -14.20 5.98
C GLY A 110 -5.34 -14.95 5.02
N GLY A 111 -4.15 -14.41 4.83
CA GLY A 111 -3.20 -14.91 3.82
C GLY A 111 -2.63 -16.29 4.08
N ARG A 112 -2.55 -16.73 5.35
CA ARG A 112 -2.05 -18.08 5.69
C ARG A 112 -2.97 -19.18 5.17
N VAL A 113 -4.29 -19.02 5.35
CA VAL A 113 -5.30 -19.99 4.89
C VAL A 113 -5.29 -20.07 3.37
N VAL A 114 -5.28 -18.92 2.69
CA VAL A 114 -5.21 -18.87 1.23
C VAL A 114 -3.91 -19.50 0.71
N LEU A 115 -2.77 -19.25 1.36
CA LEU A 115 -1.51 -19.89 1.00
C LEU A 115 -1.59 -21.43 1.09
N ASP A 116 -2.27 -21.98 2.08
CA ASP A 116 -2.47 -23.43 2.19
C ASP A 116 -3.37 -23.98 1.07
N THR A 117 -4.43 -23.25 0.70
CA THR A 117 -5.24 -23.57 -0.48
C THR A 117 -4.40 -23.57 -1.76
N LEU A 118 -3.56 -22.54 -1.96
CA LEU A 118 -2.67 -22.44 -3.13
C LEU A 118 -1.66 -23.59 -3.19
N ARG A 119 -1.17 -24.08 -2.04
CA ARG A 119 -0.29 -25.27 -1.99
C ARG A 119 -0.99 -26.52 -2.49
N SER A 120 -2.27 -26.69 -2.21
CA SER A 120 -3.06 -27.85 -2.64
C SER A 120 -3.54 -27.79 -4.09
N LEU A 121 -3.38 -26.64 -4.76
CA LEU A 121 -3.88 -26.42 -6.11
C LEU A 121 -3.11 -27.25 -7.15
N ASP A 122 -3.82 -28.13 -7.86
CA ASP A 122 -3.27 -28.89 -8.98
C ASP A 122 -3.24 -28.03 -10.26
N VAL A 123 -2.02 -27.75 -10.71
CA VAL A 123 -1.71 -26.98 -11.92
C VAL A 123 -1.01 -27.83 -12.98
N THR A 124 -0.93 -29.14 -12.78
CA THR A 124 -0.20 -30.06 -13.65
C THR A 124 -0.76 -30.00 -15.08
N GLY A 125 0.13 -29.83 -16.06
CA GLY A 125 -0.25 -29.79 -17.47
C GLY A 125 -1.00 -28.52 -17.89
N ARG A 126 -1.14 -27.52 -17.01
CA ARG A 126 -1.71 -26.21 -17.34
C ARG A 126 -0.59 -25.26 -17.78
N GLY A 127 -0.55 -24.95 -19.08
CA GLY A 127 0.52 -24.15 -19.69
C GLY A 127 0.82 -22.85 -18.95
N GLY A 128 2.02 -22.73 -18.38
CA GLY A 128 2.49 -21.55 -17.65
C GLY A 128 1.97 -21.40 -16.21
N ALA A 129 0.94 -22.14 -15.81
CA ALA A 129 0.33 -22.03 -14.48
C ALA A 129 1.27 -22.48 -13.35
N GLU A 130 2.12 -23.48 -13.60
CA GLU A 130 3.15 -23.92 -12.65
C GLU A 130 4.10 -22.79 -12.25
N SER A 131 4.60 -22.04 -13.24
CA SER A 131 5.52 -20.92 -13.02
C SER A 131 4.85 -19.77 -12.27
N VAL A 132 3.64 -19.38 -12.70
CA VAL A 132 2.88 -18.30 -12.04
C VAL A 132 2.48 -18.69 -10.62
N ARG A 133 2.05 -19.93 -10.39
CA ARG A 133 1.76 -20.43 -9.04
C ARG A 133 3.00 -20.40 -8.16
N ALA A 134 4.17 -20.81 -8.67
CA ALA A 134 5.41 -20.77 -7.89
C ALA A 134 5.81 -19.34 -7.49
N GLU A 135 5.65 -18.37 -8.39
CA GLU A 135 5.85 -16.95 -8.11
C GLU A 135 4.90 -16.45 -7.01
N VAL A 136 3.60 -16.71 -7.16
CA VAL A 136 2.56 -16.30 -6.21
C VAL A 136 2.79 -16.97 -4.85
N MET A 137 3.12 -18.26 -4.82
CA MET A 137 3.44 -18.98 -3.59
C MET A 137 4.67 -18.42 -2.88
N THR A 138 5.70 -18.04 -3.63
CA THR A 138 6.91 -17.40 -3.06
C THR A 138 6.55 -16.08 -2.42
N TYR A 139 5.79 -15.24 -3.13
CA TYR A 139 5.30 -13.97 -2.61
C TYR A 139 4.43 -14.18 -1.36
N PHE A 140 3.39 -15.00 -1.42
CA PHE A 140 2.52 -15.28 -0.26
C PHE A 140 3.27 -15.89 0.92
N THR A 141 4.24 -16.78 0.67
CA THR A 141 5.04 -17.38 1.75
C THR A 141 5.84 -16.32 2.50
N ASN A 142 6.45 -15.39 1.77
CA ASN A 142 7.24 -14.30 2.35
C ASN A 142 6.37 -13.24 3.05
N GLN A 143 5.08 -13.20 2.74
CA GLN A 143 4.20 -12.09 3.10
C GLN A 143 3.01 -12.44 3.97
N ALA A 144 2.72 -13.72 4.20
CA ALA A 144 1.52 -14.17 4.91
C ALA A 144 1.39 -13.60 6.33
N HIS A 145 2.49 -13.27 7.02
CA HIS A 145 2.44 -12.66 8.35
C HIS A 145 1.91 -11.21 8.36
N ARG A 146 1.85 -10.57 7.19
CA ARG A 146 1.31 -9.22 6.99
C ARG A 146 -0.09 -9.20 6.39
N MET A 147 -0.68 -10.37 6.18
CA MET A 147 -2.01 -10.56 5.57
C MET A 147 -3.04 -11.04 6.60
N ASP A 148 -2.99 -10.54 7.84
CA ASP A 148 -4.05 -10.79 8.84
C ASP A 148 -5.22 -9.81 8.64
N TYR A 149 -5.75 -9.80 7.41
CA TYR A 149 -6.84 -8.93 7.02
C TYR A 149 -8.11 -9.08 7.87
N PRO A 150 -8.49 -10.30 8.35
CA PRO A 150 -9.63 -10.43 9.25
C PRO A 150 -9.42 -9.63 10.54
N HIS A 151 -8.22 -9.70 11.13
CA HIS A 151 -7.87 -8.89 12.30
C HIS A 151 -7.88 -7.40 11.97
N ASP A 152 -7.19 -6.99 10.91
CA ASP A 152 -7.05 -5.58 10.52
C ASP A 152 -8.42 -4.93 10.26
N LEU A 153 -9.31 -5.63 9.54
CA LEU A 153 -10.68 -5.18 9.28
C LEU A 153 -11.51 -5.12 10.56
N ALA A 154 -11.35 -6.07 11.48
CA ALA A 154 -12.03 -6.06 12.78
C ALA A 154 -11.57 -4.89 13.68
N GLN A 155 -10.32 -4.43 13.54
CA GLN A 155 -9.83 -3.20 14.17
C GLN A 155 -10.31 -1.92 13.47
N GLY A 156 -10.95 -2.04 12.30
CA GLY A 156 -11.35 -0.90 11.46
C GLY A 156 -10.18 -0.26 10.70
N TRP A 157 -9.05 -0.97 10.56
CA TRP A 157 -7.89 -0.49 9.84
C TRP A 157 -8.08 -0.59 8.32
N GLN A 158 -7.38 0.28 7.58
CA GLN A 158 -7.35 0.22 6.12
C GLN A 158 -6.35 -0.84 5.67
N ILE A 159 -6.80 -1.76 4.83
CA ILE A 159 -5.96 -2.83 4.25
C ILE A 159 -5.51 -2.54 2.81
N GLY A 160 -6.00 -1.46 2.21
CA GLY A 160 -5.78 -1.15 0.79
C GLY A 160 -5.21 0.24 0.58
N SER A 161 -4.29 0.38 -0.37
CA SER A 161 -3.52 1.61 -0.60
C SER A 161 -4.25 2.69 -1.41
N GLY A 162 -5.59 2.61 -1.56
CA GLY A 162 -6.38 3.56 -2.35
C GLY A 162 -6.06 5.05 -2.12
N PRO A 163 -5.92 5.53 -0.86
CA PRO A 163 -5.46 6.89 -0.59
C PRO A 163 -4.05 7.19 -1.13
N VAL A 164 -3.12 6.24 -1.02
CA VAL A 164 -1.75 6.34 -1.56
C VAL A 164 -1.76 6.34 -3.09
N GLU A 165 -2.55 5.49 -3.74
CA GLU A 165 -2.68 5.52 -5.20
C GLU A 165 -3.25 6.85 -5.71
N SER A 166 -4.26 7.37 -5.00
CA SER A 166 -4.84 8.67 -5.29
C SER A 166 -3.81 9.78 -5.12
N ALA A 167 -2.97 9.70 -4.08
CA ALA A 167 -1.85 10.61 -3.89
C ALA A 167 -0.81 10.48 -5.01
N CYS A 168 -0.43 9.27 -5.43
CA CYS A 168 0.49 9.08 -6.55
C CYS A 168 -0.05 9.69 -7.85
N LYS A 169 -1.37 9.62 -8.09
CA LYS A 169 -2.02 10.25 -9.24
C LYS A 169 -2.02 11.77 -9.13
N THR A 170 -2.41 12.31 -7.98
CA THR A 170 -2.61 13.76 -7.76
C THR A 170 -1.31 14.50 -7.47
N VAL A 171 -0.50 14.03 -6.53
CA VAL A 171 0.78 14.64 -6.15
C VAL A 171 1.77 14.57 -7.31
N ILE A 172 2.01 13.37 -7.84
CA ILE A 172 3.03 13.13 -8.87
C ILE A 172 2.45 13.20 -10.28
N GLY A 173 1.44 12.37 -10.56
CA GLY A 173 0.91 12.14 -11.91
C GLY A 173 0.44 13.40 -12.64
N GLU A 174 -0.40 14.21 -12.00
CA GLU A 174 -0.98 15.43 -12.60
C GLU A 174 0.07 16.41 -13.14
N ARG A 175 1.22 16.51 -12.46
CA ARG A 175 2.27 17.46 -12.86
C ARG A 175 3.35 16.82 -13.71
N MET A 176 3.71 15.58 -13.42
CA MET A 176 4.91 14.94 -13.96
C MET A 176 4.62 14.02 -15.15
N LYS A 177 3.39 13.49 -15.29
CA LYS A 177 3.00 12.57 -16.38
C LYS A 177 2.19 13.24 -17.50
N GLY A 178 2.07 14.57 -17.49
CA GLY A 178 1.36 15.33 -18.52
C GLY A 178 2.08 15.35 -19.88
N GLY A 179 1.34 15.71 -20.94
CA GLY A 179 1.92 15.89 -22.27
C GLY A 179 3.01 16.98 -22.28
N GLY A 180 4.14 16.71 -22.93
CA GLY A 180 5.25 17.67 -23.06
C GLY A 180 6.19 17.76 -21.85
N MET A 181 5.95 16.98 -20.79
CA MET A 181 6.81 16.97 -19.60
C MET A 181 8.10 16.20 -19.86
N ARG A 182 9.25 16.86 -19.67
CA ARG A 182 10.58 16.25 -19.73
C ARG A 182 11.37 16.68 -18.50
N TRP A 183 11.89 15.72 -17.78
CA TRP A 183 12.61 15.95 -16.53
C TRP A 183 13.95 15.22 -16.59
N GLY A 184 15.02 15.91 -16.20
CA GLY A 184 16.19 15.23 -15.64
C GLY A 184 15.90 14.82 -14.20
N GLU A 185 16.74 13.97 -13.62
CA GLU A 185 16.57 13.43 -12.26
C GLU A 185 16.40 14.55 -11.22
N ASP A 186 17.30 15.54 -11.20
CA ASP A 186 17.22 16.67 -10.26
C ASP A 186 15.94 17.50 -10.43
N GLY A 187 15.49 17.68 -11.67
CA GLY A 187 14.26 18.41 -11.97
C GLY A 187 13.00 17.65 -11.55
N ALA A 188 13.00 16.32 -11.73
CA ALA A 188 11.93 15.46 -11.28
C ALA A 188 11.85 15.44 -9.74
N ASP A 189 12.99 15.32 -9.08
CA ASP A 189 13.09 15.30 -7.61
C ASP A 189 12.59 16.62 -7.02
N ALA A 190 13.12 17.76 -7.47
CA ALA A 190 12.71 19.09 -7.02
C ALA A 190 11.20 19.33 -7.25
N MET A 191 10.68 18.97 -8.43
CA MET A 191 9.25 19.12 -8.72
C MET A 191 8.39 18.21 -7.84
N SER A 192 8.84 16.98 -7.57
CA SER A 192 8.12 16.05 -6.71
C SER A 192 8.00 16.58 -5.28
N HIS A 193 9.07 17.19 -4.74
CA HIS A 193 9.06 17.82 -3.42
C HIS A 193 8.08 19.00 -3.35
N LEU A 194 8.10 19.90 -4.35
CA LEU A 194 7.17 21.03 -4.40
C LEU A 194 5.71 20.57 -4.48
N ARG A 195 5.43 19.50 -5.24
CA ARG A 195 4.09 18.92 -5.31
C ARG A 195 3.66 18.28 -3.99
N ALA A 196 4.55 17.55 -3.32
CA ALA A 196 4.27 16.98 -2.01
C ALA A 196 3.93 18.07 -0.98
N LEU A 197 4.66 19.19 -0.97
CA LEU A 197 4.36 20.36 -0.15
C LEU A 197 3.02 20.99 -0.50
N PHE A 198 2.73 21.16 -1.80
CA PHE A 198 1.49 21.77 -2.28
C PHE A 198 0.25 20.95 -1.90
N CYS A 199 0.32 19.62 -2.02
CA CYS A 199 -0.80 18.73 -1.75
C CYS A 199 -0.94 18.38 -0.26
N SER A 200 0.06 18.65 0.57
CA SER A 200 0.00 18.36 2.01
C SER A 200 -1.00 19.27 2.73
N SER A 201 -1.74 18.69 3.68
CA SER A 201 -2.74 19.38 4.50
C SER A 201 -2.12 20.43 5.46
N ASP A 202 -2.95 21.18 6.19
CA ASP A 202 -2.51 22.27 7.09
C ASP A 202 -1.68 23.37 6.40
N ASN A 203 -2.00 23.68 5.14
CA ASN A 203 -1.43 24.79 4.36
C ASN A 203 0.11 24.82 4.33
N GLN A 204 0.76 23.64 4.21
CA GLN A 204 2.23 23.55 4.19
C GLN A 204 2.87 24.41 3.09
N TRP A 205 2.19 24.59 1.96
CA TRP A 205 2.62 25.48 0.89
C TRP A 205 2.82 26.92 1.39
N ALA A 206 1.81 27.52 2.02
CA ALA A 206 1.94 28.89 2.51
C ALA A 206 2.97 28.99 3.64
N ALA A 207 3.03 27.99 4.53
CA ALA A 207 3.99 27.96 5.62
C ALA A 207 5.45 27.87 5.15
N PHE A 208 5.70 27.26 3.98
CA PHE A 208 7.01 27.24 3.35
C PHE A 208 7.39 28.64 2.85
N TRP A 209 6.48 29.32 2.14
CA TRP A 209 6.74 30.64 1.56
C TRP A 209 6.74 31.78 2.56
N SER A 210 6.09 31.65 3.72
CA SER A 210 6.08 32.68 4.76
C SER A 210 7.36 32.74 5.61
N LYS A 211 8.29 31.81 5.39
CA LYS A 211 9.58 31.72 6.10
C LYS A 211 10.78 32.22 5.28
N ASN A 212 10.53 32.77 4.10
CA ASN A 212 11.50 33.49 3.26
C ASN A 212 11.19 34.99 3.28
#